data_AF-A0A944J2G5-F1
#
_entry.id   AF-A0A944J2G5-F1
#
_cell.length_a   1.000
_cell.length_b   1.000
_cell.length_c   1.000
_cell.angle_alpha   90.00
_cell.angle_beta   90.00
_cell.angle_gamma   90.00
#
_symmetry.space_group_name_H-M   'P 1'
#
loop_
_entity.id
_entity.type
_entity.pdbx_description
1 polymer ?
#
loop_
_entity_poly.entity_id
_entity_poly.type
_entity_poly.pdbx_seq_one_letter_code
_entity_poly.pdbx_strand_id
1 'polypeptide(L)' 'MAGKERETQPRAAFMCPTCKHPVASEIQRRKTLGIFVPVWRPGPCGNPDCGDYAAEGRPYRHPARP' A
#
# COMPACT_ATOMS: atom_id res chain seq x y z
N MET A 1 27.76 19.96 -4.87
CA MET A 1 26.34 20.13 -4.47
C MET A 1 25.49 19.16 -5.27
N ALA A 2 24.41 18.68 -4.65
CA ALA A 2 23.33 17.85 -5.19
C ALA A 2 23.71 16.44 -5.66
N GLY A 3 23.92 15.54 -4.67
CA GLY A 3 23.74 14.11 -4.89
C GLY A 3 22.31 13.90 -5.37
N LYS A 4 22.15 13.44 -6.61
CA LYS A 4 20.86 13.28 -7.28
C LYS A 4 20.05 12.25 -6.51
N GLU A 5 19.21 12.73 -5.61
CA GLU A 5 18.18 11.96 -4.92
C GLU A 5 17.43 11.20 -6.01
N ARG A 6 17.73 9.91 -6.11
CA ARG A 6 17.07 9.00 -7.04
C ARG A 6 15.67 8.89 -6.51
N GLU A 7 14.82 9.76 -7.05
CA GLU A 7 13.38 9.79 -6.88
C GLU A 7 12.87 8.35 -7.05
N THR A 8 12.74 7.66 -5.92
CA THR A 8 12.12 6.34 -5.83
C THR A 8 10.62 6.61 -5.81
N GLN A 9 10.13 7.40 -6.75
CA GLN A 9 8.72 7.60 -6.95
C GLN A 9 8.24 6.33 -7.65
N PRO A 10 7.42 5.49 -6.99
CA PRO A 10 6.84 4.35 -7.65
C PRO A 10 5.96 4.87 -8.78
N ARG A 11 6.47 4.81 -10.02
CA ARG A 11 5.77 5.27 -11.24
C ARG A 11 4.44 4.56 -11.49
N ALA A 12 4.16 3.47 -10.78
CA ALA A 12 2.91 2.75 -10.83
C ALA A 12 2.05 3.13 -9.62
N ALA A 13 1.13 4.09 -9.82
CA ALA A 13 0.03 4.30 -8.87
C ALA A 13 -0.86 3.04 -8.86
N PHE A 14 -1.21 2.56 -7.68
CA PHE A 14 -2.16 1.46 -7.56
C PHE A 14 -3.58 1.96 -7.87
N MET A 15 -4.37 1.15 -8.56
CA MET A 15 -5.76 1.46 -8.89
C MET A 15 -6.70 0.49 -8.19
N CYS A 16 -7.83 0.99 -7.68
CA CYS A 16 -8.90 0.14 -7.21
C CYS A 16 -9.45 -0.71 -8.38
N PRO A 17 -9.59 -2.04 -8.24
CA PRO A 17 -10.13 -2.88 -9.32
C PRO A 17 -11.58 -2.56 -9.65
N THR A 18 -12.34 -2.03 -8.69
CA THR A 18 -13.78 -1.75 -8.77
C THR A 18 -14.07 -0.37 -9.36
N CYS A 19 -13.62 0.71 -8.71
CA CYS A 19 -13.92 2.07 -9.16
C CYS A 19 -12.82 2.69 -10.04
N LYS A 20 -11.68 2.01 -10.25
CA LYS A 20 -10.52 2.49 -11.03
C LYS A 20 -9.88 3.80 -10.54
N HIS A 21 -10.26 4.28 -9.35
CA HIS A 21 -9.61 5.43 -8.74
C HIS A 21 -8.20 5.08 -8.26
N PRO A 22 -7.27 6.05 -8.29
CA PRO A 22 -5.96 5.88 -7.67
C PRO A 22 -6.13 5.66 -6.17
N VAL A 23 -5.42 4.68 -5.63
CA VAL A 23 -5.36 4.39 -4.20
C VAL A 23 -3.93 4.59 -3.69
N ALA A 24 -3.81 4.92 -2.41
CA ALA A 24 -2.51 5.01 -1.76
C ALA A 24 -1.74 3.69 -1.88
N SER A 25 -0.42 3.74 -1.98
CA SER A 25 0.43 2.57 -1.89
C SER A 25 0.84 2.36 -0.43
N GLU A 26 0.74 1.12 0.05
CA GLU A 26 1.22 0.76 1.38
C GLU A 26 2.39 -0.22 1.28
N ILE A 27 3.41 -0.01 2.12
CA ILE A 27 4.55 -0.92 2.23
C ILE A 27 4.25 -1.97 3.30
N GLN A 28 4.03 -3.21 2.86
CA GLN A 28 3.92 -4.35 3.76
C GLN A 28 5.26 -5.05 3.86
N ARG A 29 5.69 -5.46 5.06
CA ARG A 29 6.89 -6.30 5.22
C ARG A 29 6.48 -7.76 5.32
N ARG A 30 6.93 -8.58 4.37
CA ARG A 30 6.78 -10.03 4.41
C ARG A 30 8.10 -10.67 4.85
N LYS A 31 8.05 -11.53 5.86
CA LYS A 31 9.22 -12.32 6.24
C LYS A 31 9.34 -13.53 5.30
N THR A 32 10.48 -13.66 4.64
CA THR A 32 10.80 -14.75 3.72
C THR A 32 12.22 -15.22 4.03
N LEU A 33 12.41 -16.52 4.34
CA LEU A 33 13.73 -17.10 4.61
C LEU A 33 14.57 -16.33 5.65
N GLY A 34 13.93 -15.79 6.70
CA GLY A 34 14.60 -15.05 7.76
C GLY A 34 14.80 -13.54 7.49
N ILE A 35 14.60 -13.07 6.26
CA ILE A 35 14.71 -11.64 5.90
C ILE A 35 13.34 -10.97 5.76
N PHE A 36 13.25 -9.67 6.05
CA PHE A 36 12.03 -8.88 5.86
C PHE A 36 12.07 -8.16 4.51
N VAL A 37 11.23 -8.62 3.58
CA VAL A 37 11.11 -8.06 2.24
C VAL A 37 9.98 -7.02 2.21
N PRO A 38 10.25 -5.76 1.80
CA PRO A 38 9.19 -4.78 1.57
C PRO A 38 8.43 -5.13 0.29
N VAL A 39 7.11 -5.15 0.39
CA VAL A 39 6.19 -5.43 -0.72
C VAL A 39 5.19 -4.28 -0.80
N TRP A 40 5.16 -3.61 -1.94
CA TRP A 40 4.18 -2.57 -2.22
C TRP A 40 2.82 -3.20 -2.58
N ARG A 41 1.75 -2.72 -1.97
CA ARG A 41 0.38 -3.18 -2.23
C ARG A 41 -0.57 -1.99 -2.40
N PRO A 42 -1.68 -2.17 -3.14
CA PRO A 42 -2.78 -1.22 -3.10
C PRO A 42 -3.29 -1.09 -1.67
N GLY A 43 -3.37 0.14 -1.18
CA GLY A 43 -4.06 0.47 0.05
C GLY A 43 -5.58 0.41 -0.10
N PRO A 44 -6.33 0.68 0.97
CA PRO A 44 -7.79 0.68 0.96
C PRO A 44 -8.35 1.71 -0.03
N CYS A 45 -9.51 1.40 -0.62
CA CYS A 45 -10.24 2.36 -1.43
C CYS A 45 -10.90 3.40 -0.52
N GLY A 46 -10.56 4.67 -0.70
CA GLY A 46 -11.14 5.80 0.03
C GLY A 46 -12.36 6.43 -0.65
N ASN A 47 -12.84 5.86 -1.77
CA ASN A 47 -14.03 6.39 -2.46
C ASN A 47 -15.32 5.83 -1.80
N PRO A 48 -16.15 6.66 -1.12
CA PRO A 48 -17.36 6.21 -0.44
C PRO A 48 -18.43 5.63 -1.37
N ASP A 49 -18.41 6.00 -2.66
CA ASP A 49 -19.32 5.45 -3.68
C ASP A 49 -18.85 4.08 -4.23
N CYS A 50 -17.70 3.58 -3.79
CA CYS A 50 -17.18 2.30 -4.23
C CYS A 50 -17.80 1.15 -3.43
N GLY A 51 -18.25 0.09 -4.11
CA GLY A 51 -18.70 -1.14 -3.42
C GLY A 51 -17.60 -1.84 -2.62
N ASP A 52 -16.33 -1.54 -2.94
CA ASP A 52 -15.11 -1.95 -2.23
C ASP A 52 -14.60 -0.87 -1.26
N TYR A 53 -15.41 0.14 -0.95
CA TYR A 53 -15.06 1.14 0.07
C TYR A 53 -14.78 0.40 1.37
N ALA A 54 -13.50 0.42 1.76
CA ALA A 54 -13.09 -0.12 3.03
C ALA A 54 -13.47 0.93 4.07
N ALA A 55 -14.75 0.95 4.47
CA ALA A 55 -15.20 1.66 5.65
C ALA A 55 -14.24 1.30 6.78
N GLU A 56 -13.55 2.32 7.29
CA GLU A 56 -12.42 2.24 8.20
C GLU A 56 -12.69 1.24 9.34
N GLY A 57 -12.26 -0.01 9.18
CA GLY A 57 -12.73 -1.08 10.08
C GLY A 57 -12.14 -2.46 9.87
N ARG A 58 -11.39 -2.72 8.80
CA ARG A 58 -10.47 -3.85 8.80
C ARG A 58 -9.13 -3.31 9.29
N PRO A 59 -8.74 -3.52 10.56
CA PRO A 59 -7.37 -3.24 10.93
C PRO A 59 -6.52 -4.07 10.00
N TYR A 60 -5.74 -3.36 9.18
CA TYR A 60 -4.57 -3.91 8.54
C TYR A 60 -3.89 -4.74 9.62
N ARG A 61 -3.86 -6.07 9.48
CA ARG A 61 -3.33 -6.95 10.54
C ARG A 61 -1.88 -6.57 10.77
N HIS A 62 -1.64 -5.68 11.72
CA HIS A 62 -0.39 -5.59 12.44
C HIS A 62 -0.24 -6.99 13.03
N PRO A 63 0.73 -7.83 12.61
CA PRO A 63 1.05 -8.97 13.44
C PRO A 63 1.42 -8.37 14.80
N ALA A 64 0.65 -8.75 15.82
CA ALA A 64 0.89 -8.35 17.19
C ALA A 64 2.38 -8.54 17.47
N ARG A 65 3.07 -7.42 17.73
CA ARG A 65 4.48 -7.44 18.10
C ARG A 65 4.50 -7.81 19.59
N PRO A 66 5.21 -8.87 20.00
CA PRO A 66 5.30 -9.27 21.41
C PRO A 66 6.01 -8.20 22.25
#